data_AF-A0A1V5JM27-F1
#
_entry.id   AF-A0A1V5JM27-F1
#
_cell.length_a   1.000
_cell.length_b   1.000
_cell.length_c   1.000
_cell.angle_alpha   90.00
_cell.angle_beta   90.00
_cell.angle_gamma   90.00
#
_symmetry.space_group_name_H-M   'P 1'
#
loop_
_entity.id
_entity.type
_entity.pdbx_description
1 polymer ?
#
loop_
_entity_poly.entity_id
_entity_poly.type
_entity_poly.pdbx_seq_one_letter_code
_entity_poly.pdbx_strand_id
1 'polypeptide(L)'
;MPAWLKLLLAGGLTWGCVVIAWVVFRADSLATAASILAALAGAGAEQATGLINVGRAWRIFVPLGLIVWGLPNLMQVFGEFAPAIDTYRGETQPPRWLTWRPSPAWACALGLVGLIAVLYCNQPSEFLYFQF
;
A
#
# COMPACT_ATOMS: atom_id res chain seq x y z
N MET A 1 -9.64 14.37 -23.62
CA MET A 1 -9.71 14.08 -22.17
C MET A 1 -8.44 14.56 -21.49
N PRO A 2 -8.53 15.30 -20.38
CA PRO A 2 -7.36 15.75 -19.62
C PRO A 2 -6.62 14.56 -18.97
N ALA A 3 -5.30 14.67 -18.81
CA ALA A 3 -4.47 13.57 -18.33
C ALA A 3 -4.84 13.08 -16.93
N TRP A 4 -5.18 14.00 -16.02
CA TRP A 4 -5.58 13.68 -14.65
C TRP A 4 -6.85 12.80 -14.61
N LEU A 5 -7.80 13.04 -15.52
CA LEU A 5 -9.04 12.26 -15.58
C LEU A 5 -8.77 10.83 -16.05
N LYS A 6 -7.86 10.65 -17.01
CA LYS A 6 -7.45 9.31 -17.47
C LYS A 6 -6.81 8.51 -16.33
N LEU A 7 -5.95 9.14 -15.53
CA LEU A 7 -5.29 8.50 -14.40
C LEU A 7 -6.27 8.10 -13.29
N LEU A 8 -7.23 8.97 -12.97
CA LEU A 8 -8.27 8.66 -11.98
C LEU A 8 -9.17 7.51 -12.44
N LEU A 9 -9.60 7.52 -13.71
CA LEU A 9 -10.45 6.46 -14.25
C LEU A 9 -9.72 5.13 -14.35
N ALA A 10 -8.52 5.11 -14.90
CA ALA A 10 -7.72 3.90 -15.01
C ALA A 10 -7.35 3.36 -13.62
N GLY A 11 -6.91 4.23 -12.72
CA GLY A 11 -6.55 3.87 -11.35
C GLY A 11 -7.74 3.38 -10.53
N GLY A 12 -8.90 4.03 -10.64
CA GLY A 12 -10.13 3.58 -9.98
C GLY A 12 -10.59 2.21 -10.49
N LEU A 13 -10.51 1.99 -11.81
CA LEU A 13 -10.86 0.71 -12.42
C LEU A 13 -9.93 -0.41 -11.94
N THR A 14 -8.61 -0.22 -12.03
CA THR A 14 -7.65 -1.25 -11.63
C THR A 14 -7.72 -1.53 -10.14
N TRP A 15 -7.86 -0.49 -9.30
CA TRP A 15 -8.05 -0.64 -7.87
C TRP A 15 -9.31 -1.47 -7.55
N GLY A 16 -10.44 -1.16 -8.19
CA GLY A 16 -11.68 -1.92 -8.01
C GLY A 16 -11.55 -3.38 -8.43
N CYS A 17 -10.95 -3.64 -9.60
CA CYS A 17 -10.68 -5.01 -10.08
C CYS A 17 -9.80 -5.79 -9.10
N VAL A 18 -8.74 -5.18 -8.56
CA VAL A 18 -7.83 -5.81 -7.60
C VAL A 18 -8.53 -6.11 -6.29
N VAL A 19 -9.32 -5.16 -5.75
CA VAL A 19 -10.09 -5.39 -4.51
C VAL A 19 -11.05 -6.58 -4.66
N ILE A 20 -11.79 -6.65 -5.77
CA ILE A 20 -12.71 -7.76 -6.03
C ILE A 20 -11.95 -9.08 -6.15
N ALA A 21 -10.86 -9.10 -6.93
CA ALA A 21 -10.04 -10.30 -7.09
C ALA A 21 -9.47 -10.77 -5.74
N TRP A 22 -8.97 -9.85 -4.92
CA TRP A 22 -8.33 -10.19 -3.66
C TRP A 22 -9.31 -10.83 -2.67
N VAL A 23 -10.57 -10.41 -2.65
CA VAL A 23 -11.62 -11.05 -1.84
C VAL A 23 -11.79 -12.52 -2.23
N VAL A 24 -11.89 -12.82 -3.53
CA VAL A 24 -12.09 -14.20 -4.03
C VAL A 24 -10.88 -15.08 -3.73
N PHE A 25 -9.66 -14.57 -3.91
CA PHE A 25 -8.44 -15.34 -3.66
C PHE A 25 -8.08 -15.50 -2.19
N ARG A 26 -8.61 -14.65 -1.30
CA ARG A 26 -8.27 -14.66 0.13
C ARG A 26 -9.32 -15.31 1.02
N ALA A 27 -10.56 -15.43 0.55
CA ALA A 27 -11.62 -16.06 1.33
C ALA A 27 -11.46 -17.58 1.41
N ASP A 28 -11.83 -18.17 2.55
CA ASP A 28 -11.73 -19.61 2.79
C ASP A 28 -12.77 -20.44 1.99
N SER A 29 -13.78 -19.79 1.43
CA SER A 29 -14.80 -20.42 0.57
C SER A 29 -15.46 -19.42 -0.39
N LEU A 30 -16.09 -19.93 -1.45
CA LEU A 30 -16.89 -19.09 -2.37
C LEU A 30 -18.10 -18.45 -1.69
N ALA A 31 -18.72 -19.13 -0.72
CA ALA A 31 -19.83 -18.57 0.04
C ALA A 31 -19.38 -17.35 0.87
N THR A 32 -18.22 -17.47 1.53
CA THR A 32 -17.59 -16.38 2.26
C THR A 32 -17.24 -15.22 1.32
N ALA A 33 -16.61 -15.50 0.18
CA ALA A 33 -16.28 -14.47 -0.81
C ALA A 33 -17.52 -13.70 -1.28
N ALA A 34 -18.61 -14.41 -1.62
CA ALA A 34 -19.86 -13.79 -2.05
C ALA A 34 -20.47 -12.89 -0.97
N SER A 35 -20.44 -13.33 0.29
CA SER A 35 -20.94 -12.52 1.42
C SER A 35 -20.13 -11.22 1.61
N ILE A 36 -18.80 -11.28 1.45
CA ILE A 36 -17.93 -10.10 1.55
C ILE A 36 -18.18 -9.16 0.37
N LEU A 37 -18.32 -9.67 -0.85
CA LEU A 37 -18.62 -8.85 -2.04
C LEU A 37 -20.00 -8.18 -1.93
N ALA A 38 -21.00 -8.89 -1.42
CA ALA A 38 -22.32 -8.32 -1.16
C ALA A 38 -22.24 -7.20 -0.10
N ALA A 39 -21.45 -7.40 0.96
CA ALA A 39 -21.20 -6.37 1.97
C ALA A 39 -20.48 -5.14 1.41
N LEU A 40 -19.52 -5.32 0.51
CA LEU A 40 -18.85 -4.23 -0.20
C LEU A 40 -19.84 -3.43 -1.08
N ALA A 41 -20.85 -4.08 -1.64
CA ALA A 41 -21.95 -3.44 -2.36
C ALA A 41 -23.00 -2.77 -1.44
N GLY A 42 -22.83 -2.88 -0.11
CA GLY A 42 -23.70 -2.28 0.89
C GLY A 42 -24.77 -3.21 1.47
N ALA A 43 -24.83 -4.48 1.08
CA ALA A 43 -25.75 -5.44 1.67
C ALA A 43 -25.34 -5.80 3.11
N GLY A 44 -26.27 -5.83 4.06
CA GLY A 44 -25.95 -6.18 5.46
C GLY A 44 -25.21 -5.09 6.25
N ALA A 45 -25.17 -3.85 5.75
CA ALA A 45 -24.56 -2.71 6.46
C ALA A 45 -25.18 -2.45 7.85
N GLU A 46 -26.43 -2.88 8.05
CA GLU A 46 -27.18 -2.74 9.31
C GLU A 46 -26.56 -3.56 10.46
N GLN A 47 -25.92 -4.70 10.16
CA GLN A 47 -25.26 -5.54 11.16
C GLN A 47 -23.85 -5.02 11.54
N ALA A 48 -23.25 -4.14 10.73
CA ALA A 48 -21.91 -3.58 10.98
C ALA A 48 -21.94 -2.38 11.95
N THR A 49 -23.12 -1.87 12.27
CA THR A 49 -23.36 -0.71 13.14
C THR A 49 -22.94 -1.02 14.58
N GLY A 50 -21.67 -0.80 14.90
CA GLY A 50 -21.11 -0.99 16.25
C GLY A 50 -19.70 -1.60 16.27
N LEU A 51 -19.30 -2.32 15.23
CA LEU A 51 -17.97 -2.93 15.11
C LEU A 51 -16.92 -1.96 14.58
N ILE A 52 -17.32 -1.09 13.65
CA ILE A 52 -16.43 -0.13 13.00
C ILE A 52 -16.91 1.28 13.31
N ASN A 53 -16.08 2.05 14.01
CA ASN A 53 -16.30 3.49 14.13
C ASN A 53 -15.93 4.12 12.78
N VAL A 54 -16.94 4.36 11.94
CA VAL A 54 -16.81 4.94 10.60
C VAL A 54 -16.02 6.26 10.64
N GLY A 55 -16.26 7.09 11.65
CA GLY A 55 -15.50 8.33 11.86
C GLY A 55 -14.01 8.10 12.11
N ARG A 56 -13.65 7.08 12.91
CA ARG A 56 -12.25 6.67 13.13
C ARG A 56 -11.64 6.07 11.86
N ALA A 57 -12.39 5.26 11.12
CA ALA A 57 -11.92 4.66 9.87
C ALA A 57 -11.54 5.75 8.87
N TRP A 58 -12.39 6.76 8.66
CA TRP A 58 -12.10 7.88 7.76
C TRP A 58 -10.88 8.69 8.19
N ARG A 59 -10.66 8.88 9.50
CA ARG A 59 -9.45 9.56 10.01
C ARG A 59 -8.15 8.85 9.63
N ILE A 60 -8.20 7.55 9.32
CA ILE A 60 -7.04 6.75 8.91
C ILE A 60 -6.98 6.66 7.37
N PHE A 61 -8.11 6.35 6.72
CA PHE A 61 -8.13 6.16 5.27
C PHE A 61 -7.89 7.44 4.47
N VAL A 62 -8.36 8.60 4.93
CA VAL A 62 -8.10 9.88 4.22
C VAL A 62 -6.61 10.21 4.15
N PRO A 63 -5.85 10.27 5.26
CA PRO A 63 -4.42 10.58 5.18
C PRO A 63 -3.65 9.51 4.41
N LEU A 64 -4.00 8.22 4.56
CA LEU A 64 -3.36 7.16 3.77
C LEU A 64 -3.64 7.30 2.28
N GLY A 65 -4.86 7.66 1.89
CA GLY A 65 -5.20 7.95 0.50
C GLY A 65 -4.38 9.12 -0.04
N LEU A 66 -4.26 10.21 0.71
CA LEU A 66 -3.43 11.35 0.31
C LEU A 66 -1.95 10.96 0.16
N ILE A 67 -1.44 10.07 1.01
CA ILE A 67 -0.09 9.53 0.88
C ILE A 67 0.04 8.70 -0.40
N VAL A 68 -0.84 7.72 -0.62
CA VAL A 68 -0.76 6.80 -1.77
C VAL A 68 -0.85 7.54 -3.10
N TRP A 69 -1.71 8.57 -3.19
CA TRP A 69 -1.93 9.32 -4.43
C TRP A 69 -1.04 10.57 -4.56
N GLY A 70 -0.50 11.08 -3.46
CA GLY A 70 0.25 12.34 -3.42
C GLY A 70 1.77 12.18 -3.29
N LEU A 71 2.26 11.11 -2.66
CA LEU A 71 3.70 10.83 -2.55
C LEU A 71 4.21 10.05 -3.77
N PRO A 72 5.44 10.30 -4.20
CA PRO A 72 6.04 9.54 -5.27
C PRO A 72 6.33 8.12 -4.81
N ASN A 73 6.20 7.17 -5.73
CA ASN A 73 6.54 5.78 -5.44
C ASN A 73 8.07 5.57 -5.35
N LEU A 74 8.48 4.39 -4.87
CA LEU A 74 9.90 4.08 -4.69
C LEU A 74 10.70 4.18 -6.01
N MET A 75 10.12 3.72 -7.12
CA MET A 75 10.76 3.79 -8.44
C MET A 75 11.04 5.23 -8.88
N GLN A 76 10.13 6.14 -8.56
CA GLN A 76 10.26 7.57 -8.82
C GLN A 76 11.34 8.20 -7.92
N VAL A 77 11.38 7.85 -6.63
CA VAL A 77 12.38 8.37 -5.67
C VAL A 77 13.81 7.94 -6.03
N PHE A 78 13.99 6.69 -6.48
CA PHE A 78 15.30 6.12 -6.84
C PHE A 78 15.59 6.15 -8.35
N GLY A 79 14.82 6.91 -9.14
CA GLY A 79 14.88 6.89 -10.61
C GLY A 79 16.26 7.17 -11.22
N GLU A 80 17.16 7.86 -10.50
CA GLU A 80 18.54 8.12 -10.95
C GLU A 80 19.45 6.88 -10.89
N PHE A 81 19.08 5.83 -10.14
CA PHE A 81 19.94 4.68 -9.81
C PHE A 81 19.51 3.36 -10.46
N ALA A 82 18.63 3.39 -11.47
CA ALA A 82 18.07 2.20 -12.12
C ALA A 82 17.54 1.17 -11.07
N PRO A 83 16.47 1.52 -10.32
CA PRO A 83 16.05 0.79 -9.13
C PRO A 83 15.54 -0.64 -9.39
N ALA A 84 15.23 -0.98 -10.63
CA ALA A 84 14.83 -2.32 -11.04
C ALA A 84 15.53 -2.74 -12.34
N ILE A 85 15.70 -4.05 -12.51
CA ILE A 85 16.38 -4.69 -13.66
C ILE A 85 15.82 -4.22 -15.01
N ASP A 86 14.50 -3.98 -15.10
CA ASP A 86 13.79 -3.52 -16.32
C ASP A 86 13.35 -2.04 -16.26
N THR A 87 14.14 -1.15 -15.65
CA THR A 87 13.80 0.29 -15.67
C THR A 87 14.30 0.93 -16.97
N TYR A 88 13.42 1.21 -17.93
CA TYR A 88 13.81 1.89 -19.17
C TYR A 88 13.93 3.41 -18.98
N ARG A 89 14.91 4.04 -19.65
CA ARG A 89 15.06 5.50 -19.64
C ARG A 89 13.79 6.17 -20.17
N GLY A 90 13.14 6.96 -19.31
CA GLY A 90 11.97 7.77 -19.67
C GLY A 90 10.62 7.21 -19.21
N GLU A 91 10.56 6.02 -18.62
CA GLU A 91 9.32 5.47 -18.07
C GLU A 91 8.92 6.11 -16.74
N THR A 92 9.91 6.44 -15.91
CA THR A 92 9.70 7.10 -14.62
C THR A 92 10.23 8.51 -14.68
N GLN A 93 9.38 9.50 -14.39
CA GLN A 93 9.80 10.88 -14.20
C GLN A 93 10.15 11.09 -12.72
N PRO A 94 11.44 11.32 -12.37
CA PRO A 94 11.81 11.53 -10.98
C PRO A 94 11.19 12.85 -10.46
N PRO A 95 10.65 12.84 -9.23
CA PRO A 95 10.00 14.00 -8.65
C PRO A 95 11.08 15.01 -8.26
N ARG A 96 10.90 16.29 -8.62
CA ARG A 96 11.91 17.34 -8.38
C ARG A 96 12.21 17.61 -6.90
N TRP A 97 11.32 17.19 -6.01
CA TRP A 97 11.35 17.51 -4.58
C TRP A 97 11.74 16.32 -3.69
N LEU A 98 11.79 15.10 -4.23
CA LEU A 98 12.10 13.90 -3.46
C LEU A 98 12.87 12.88 -4.30
N THR A 99 14.06 13.28 -4.74
CA THR A 99 15.03 12.37 -5.34
C THR A 99 16.01 11.92 -4.26
N TRP A 100 16.18 10.61 -4.09
CA TRP A 100 17.19 10.10 -3.17
C TRP A 100 18.58 10.41 -3.71
N ARG A 101 19.50 10.84 -2.82
CA ARG A 101 20.91 11.07 -3.14
C ARG A 101 21.79 10.43 -2.08
N PRO A 102 22.79 9.62 -2.45
CA PRO A 102 23.71 9.02 -1.49
C PRO A 102 24.53 10.13 -0.81
N SER A 103 24.45 10.22 0.51
CA SER A 103 25.21 11.17 1.32
C SER A 103 25.76 10.52 2.59
N PRO A 104 26.86 11.04 3.17
CA PRO A 104 27.38 10.52 4.44
C PRO A 104 26.36 10.58 5.58
N ALA A 105 25.48 11.60 5.59
CA ALA A 105 24.40 11.71 6.55
C ALA A 105 23.40 10.54 6.44
N TRP A 106 23.02 10.16 5.21
CA TRP A 106 22.20 8.98 4.97
C TRP A 106 22.91 7.69 5.36
N ALA A 107 24.21 7.57 5.10
CA ALA A 107 25.00 6.41 5.50
C ALA A 107 25.04 6.24 7.04
N CYS A 108 25.27 7.32 7.78
CA CYS A 108 25.23 7.31 9.24
C CYS A 108 23.82 6.99 9.77
N ALA A 109 22.78 7.59 9.20
CA ALA A 109 21.40 7.34 9.61
C ALA A 109 21.00 5.88 9.36
N LEU A 110 21.25 5.34 8.16
CA LEU A 110 20.99 3.94 7.83
C LEU A 110 21.84 2.99 8.67
N GLY A 111 23.09 3.35 8.96
CA GLY A 111 23.97 2.59 9.85
C GLY A 111 23.42 2.52 11.28
N LEU A 112 22.92 3.64 11.82
CA LEU A 112 22.28 3.68 13.14
C LEU A 112 20.98 2.85 13.17
N VAL A 113 20.14 2.98 12.14
CA VAL A 113 18.93 2.17 11.99
C VAL A 113 19.27 0.68 11.92
N GLY A 114 20.30 0.31 11.16
CA GLY A 114 20.78 -1.08 11.06
C GLY A 114 21.32 -1.60 12.39
N LEU A 115 22.09 -0.80 13.12
CA LEU A 115 22.57 -1.14 14.46
C LEU A 115 21.40 -1.40 15.41
N ILE A 116 20.41 -0.49 15.45
CA ILE A 116 19.20 -0.66 16.27
C ILE A 116 18.47 -1.94 15.87
N ALA A 117 18.30 -2.20 14.56
CA ALA A 117 17.63 -3.41 14.07
C ALA A 117 18.34 -4.70 14.53
N VAL A 118 19.69 -4.73 14.49
CA VAL A 118 20.47 -5.88 14.97
C VAL A 118 20.30 -6.09 16.47
N LEU A 119 20.33 -5.01 17.26
CA LEU A 119 20.11 -5.09 18.71
C LEU A 119 18.71 -5.60 19.06
N TYR A 120 17.70 -5.31 18.23
CA TYR A 120 16.31 -5.75 18.40
C TYR A 120 16.01 -7.12 17.77
N CYS A 121 16.93 -7.70 17.00
CA CYS A 121 16.73 -8.98 16.29
C CYS A 121 16.64 -10.19 17.23
N ASN A 122 16.93 -10.02 18.53
CA ASN A 122 16.90 -11.08 19.54
C ASN A 122 15.51 -11.26 20.19
N GLN A 123 14.46 -10.62 19.68
CA GLN A 123 13.09 -10.91 20.12
C GLN A 123 12.68 -12.28 19.58
N PRO A 124 12.25 -13.24 20.44
CA PRO A 124 11.72 -14.50 19.96
C PRO A 124 10.53 -14.19 19.04
N SER A 125 10.63 -14.57 17.77
CA SER A 125 9.50 -14.48 16.85
C SER A 125 8.46 -15.46 17.38
N GLU A 126 7.34 -14.92 17.89
CA GLU A 126 6.16 -15.74 18.17
C GLU A 126 5.73 -16.33 16.84
N PHE A 127 6.14 -17.58 16.61
CA PHE A 127 5.72 -18.35 15.48
C PHE A 127 4.21 -18.54 15.67
N LEU A 128 3.42 -17.82 14.87
CA LEU A 128 1.97 -18.00 14.77
C LEU A 128 1.73 -19.42 14.23
N TYR A 129 1.76 -20.40 15.13
CA TYR A 129 1.54 -21.79 14.81
C TYR A 129 0.05 -21.99 14.51
N PHE A 130 -0.21 -22.37 13.26
CA PHE A 130 -1.31 -23.23 12.81
C PHE A 130 -2.74 -22.90 13.27
N GLN A 131 -3.51 -22.27 12.38
CA GLN A 131 -4.92 -22.64 12.20
C GLN A 131 -4.98 -23.56 10.96
N PHE A 132 -4.98 -24.87 11.18
CA PHE A 132 -5.52 -25.81 10.19
C PHE A 132 -6.97 -26.11 10.57
#